data_AF-A0A3B4TD98-F1
#
_entry.id   AF-A0A3B4TD98-F1
#
_cell.length_a   1.000
_cell.length_b   1.000
_cell.length_c   1.000
_cell.angle_alpha   90.00
_cell.angle_beta   90.00
_cell.angle_gamma   90.00
#
_symmetry.space_group_name_H-M   'P 1'
#
loop_
_entity.id
_entity.type
_entity.pdbx_description
1 polymer ?
#
loop_
_entity_poly.entity_id
_entity_poly.type
_entity_poly.pdbx_seq_one_letter_code
_entity_poly.pdbx_strand_id
1 'polypeptide(L)'
;ADWRMLVGYSSSSEEEDSEAAAGLNSCSRKLPLPGCLLAMFPDEVDTQTEDSSLHGGRVRSFKHERGNWATYVYLPYHPEEEFRELLEELLSAARAHGVDLTPQEEFHLSLSQTVVLRHHWIQPFTQSLRADLAHCKREQLPCPEEQKH
;
A
#
# COMPACT_ATOMS: atom_id res chain seq x y z
N ALA A 1 -40.09 16.95 -6.14
CA ALA A 1 -39.15 18.01 -6.56
C ALA A 1 -37.88 17.29 -7.01
N ASP A 2 -37.82 16.89 -8.27
CA ASP A 2 -37.35 17.67 -9.44
C ASP A 2 -35.82 17.70 -9.49
N TRP A 3 -35.27 16.78 -10.28
CA TRP A 3 -33.84 16.52 -10.49
C TRP A 3 -33.31 17.27 -11.73
N ARG A 4 -34.07 18.24 -12.26
CA ARG A 4 -33.65 19.10 -13.37
C ARG A 4 -32.81 20.29 -12.91
N MET A 5 -31.55 20.07 -12.51
CA MET A 5 -30.51 21.13 -12.57
C MET A 5 -29.09 20.54 -12.67
N LEU A 6 -28.91 19.40 -13.34
CA LEU A 6 -27.56 18.97 -13.74
C LEU A 6 -27.19 19.70 -15.03
N VAL A 7 -26.61 20.88 -14.88
CA VAL A 7 -26.09 21.70 -15.98
C VAL A 7 -24.84 21.01 -16.52
N GLY A 8 -24.89 20.60 -17.79
CA GLY A 8 -23.74 19.99 -18.47
C GLY A 8 -22.63 21.03 -18.67
N TYR A 9 -21.48 20.78 -18.07
CA TYR A 9 -20.28 21.57 -18.34
C TYR A 9 -19.69 21.07 -19.66
N SER A 10 -20.08 21.72 -20.76
CA SER A 10 -19.46 21.52 -22.06
C SER A 10 -18.06 22.14 -22.01
N SER A 11 -17.05 21.28 -22.05
CA SER A 11 -15.66 21.67 -22.27
C SER A 11 -15.53 22.21 -23.70
N SER A 12 -15.46 23.53 -23.85
CA SER A 12 -15.10 24.17 -25.12
C SER A 12 -13.79 24.92 -24.89
N SER A 13 -12.72 24.35 -25.45
CA SER A 13 -11.35 24.87 -25.43
C SER A 13 -11.01 25.19 -26.88
N GLU A 14 -10.79 26.48 -27.19
CA GLU A 14 -10.37 27.10 -28.47
C GLU A 14 -10.80 28.60 -28.37
N GLU A 15 -10.05 29.68 -28.60
CA GLU A 15 -8.86 30.04 -29.40
C GLU A 15 -8.18 31.33 -28.84
N GLU A 16 -7.06 31.68 -29.48
CA GLU A 16 -6.00 32.69 -29.31
C GLU A 16 -6.32 34.21 -29.11
N ASP A 17 -5.30 34.89 -28.55
CA ASP A 17 -4.83 36.29 -28.57
C ASP A 17 -5.75 37.49 -28.89
N SER A 18 -5.80 38.46 -27.95
CA SER A 18 -5.69 39.91 -28.24
C SER A 18 -5.53 40.78 -26.98
N GLU A 19 -4.63 41.75 -27.08
CA GLU A 19 -4.31 42.77 -26.08
C GLU A 19 -5.45 43.79 -25.91
N ALA A 20 -5.86 44.10 -24.67
CA ALA A 20 -6.15 45.46 -24.17
C ALA A 20 -6.85 45.47 -22.79
N ALA A 21 -6.22 46.21 -21.87
CA ALA A 21 -6.81 47.07 -20.83
C ALA A 21 -7.93 46.54 -19.90
N ALA A 22 -7.51 46.32 -18.64
CA ALA A 22 -8.21 46.69 -17.39
C ALA A 22 -9.68 46.24 -17.21
N GLY A 23 -9.89 45.17 -16.43
CA GLY A 23 -11.22 44.86 -15.90
C GLY A 23 -11.29 43.65 -14.98
N LEU A 24 -11.51 43.92 -13.69
CA LEU A 24 -12.18 43.07 -12.70
C LEU A 24 -11.44 41.82 -12.19
N ASN A 25 -10.63 42.06 -11.15
CA ASN A 25 -10.27 41.11 -10.11
C ASN A 25 -11.55 40.47 -9.52
N SER A 26 -11.97 39.32 -10.05
CA SER A 26 -13.10 38.58 -9.49
C SER A 26 -12.61 37.92 -8.19
N CYS A 27 -13.01 38.59 -7.12
CA CYS A 27 -12.71 38.26 -5.75
C CYS A 27 -13.08 36.79 -5.47
N SER A 28 -12.08 35.90 -5.36
CA SER A 28 -12.28 34.63 -4.67
C SER A 28 -12.43 34.93 -3.18
N ARG A 29 -13.62 35.42 -2.79
CA ARG A 29 -13.99 35.61 -1.39
C ARG A 29 -14.14 34.22 -0.79
N LYS A 30 -13.01 33.63 -0.41
CA LYS A 30 -12.98 32.45 0.45
C LYS A 30 -13.77 32.83 1.70
N LEU A 31 -14.91 32.18 1.90
CA LEU A 31 -15.70 32.37 3.10
C LEU A 31 -14.81 32.02 4.30
N PRO A 32 -14.87 32.78 5.41
CA PRO A 32 -14.10 32.45 6.59
C PRO A 32 -14.51 31.05 7.06
N LEU A 33 -13.54 30.18 7.28
CA LEU A 33 -13.79 28.84 7.79
C LEU A 33 -14.45 28.98 9.18
N PRO A 34 -15.62 28.38 9.42
CA PRO A 34 -16.25 28.40 10.73
C PRO A 34 -15.27 27.98 11.82
N GLY A 35 -15.17 28.75 12.91
CA GLY A 35 -14.22 28.47 13.99
C GLY A 35 -14.38 27.09 14.63
N CYS A 36 -15.58 26.50 14.56
CA CYS A 36 -15.81 25.12 14.97
C CYS A 36 -15.03 24.11 14.12
N LEU A 37 -14.88 24.33 12.80
CA LEU A 37 -14.08 23.45 11.94
C LEU A 37 -12.60 23.57 12.24
N LEU A 38 -12.11 24.77 12.58
CA LEU A 38 -10.72 24.95 13.05
C LEU A 38 -10.45 24.16 14.34
N ALA A 39 -11.41 24.12 15.26
CA ALA A 39 -11.26 23.35 16.50
C ALA A 39 -11.40 21.83 16.32
N MET A 40 -11.98 21.37 15.19
CA MET A 40 -12.14 19.95 14.88
C MET A 40 -10.89 19.34 14.23
N PHE A 41 -10.01 20.15 13.66
CA PHE A 41 -8.76 19.72 13.04
C PHE A 41 -7.59 20.52 13.64
N PRO A 42 -7.25 20.30 14.92
CA PRO A 42 -6.01 20.85 15.46
C PRO A 42 -4.84 20.37 14.58
N ASP A 43 -3.86 21.23 14.36
CA ASP A 43 -2.61 20.94 13.62
C ASP A 43 -1.71 19.96 14.42
N GLU A 44 -2.30 18.87 14.91
CA GLU A 44 -1.60 17.71 15.42
C GLU A 44 -0.91 17.09 14.20
N VAL A 45 0.29 17.58 13.90
CA VAL A 45 1.25 16.84 13.08
C VAL A 45 1.30 15.47 13.72
N ASP A 46 0.85 14.45 12.99
CA ASP A 46 0.76 13.06 13.44
C ASP A 46 2.17 12.59 13.86
N THR A 47 2.56 12.89 15.10
CA THR A 47 3.78 12.41 15.77
C THR A 47 3.50 11.10 16.47
N GLN A 48 2.51 10.34 15.99
CA GLN A 48 2.35 8.94 16.33
C GLN A 48 3.63 8.22 15.91
N THR A 49 4.49 8.01 16.91
CA THR A 49 5.68 7.19 16.78
C THR A 49 5.17 5.76 16.79
N GLU A 50 5.33 5.05 15.68
CA GLU A 50 4.76 3.70 15.56
C GLU A 50 5.51 2.75 16.50
N ASP A 51 4.80 2.24 17.50
CA ASP A 51 5.32 1.28 18.46
C ASP A 51 5.45 -0.09 17.78
N SER A 52 6.68 -0.50 17.52
CA SER A 52 6.98 -1.77 16.84
C SER A 52 6.54 -2.99 17.65
N SER A 53 6.35 -2.85 18.98
CA SER A 53 5.87 -3.95 19.83
C SER A 53 4.44 -4.37 19.48
N LEU A 54 3.60 -3.43 19.03
CA LEU A 54 2.24 -3.70 18.53
C LEU A 54 2.23 -4.50 17.22
N HIS A 55 3.39 -4.64 16.57
CA HIS A 55 3.55 -5.29 15.28
C HIS A 55 4.47 -6.52 15.35
N GLY A 56 4.70 -7.07 16.55
CA GLY A 56 5.60 -8.21 16.74
C GLY A 56 7.05 -7.86 16.42
N GLY A 57 7.47 -6.63 16.72
CA GLY A 57 8.81 -6.12 16.43
C GLY A 57 9.04 -5.68 14.98
N ARG A 58 8.03 -5.80 14.10
CA ARG A 58 8.16 -5.39 12.69
C ARG A 58 8.22 -3.87 12.56
N VAL A 59 9.20 -3.40 11.80
CA VAL A 59 9.39 -1.98 11.48
C VAL A 59 8.97 -1.73 10.04
N ARG A 60 8.21 -0.66 9.81
CA ARG A 60 7.78 -0.26 8.47
C ARG A 60 8.87 0.52 7.75
N SER A 61 9.07 0.23 6.46
CA SER A 61 10.06 0.92 5.62
C SER A 61 9.69 2.37 5.32
N PHE A 62 8.41 2.74 5.42
CA PHE A 62 7.91 4.10 5.19
C PHE A 62 6.70 4.42 6.08
N LYS A 63 6.56 5.71 6.43
CA LYS A 63 5.45 6.24 7.23
C LYS A 63 4.12 6.08 6.49
N HIS A 64 3.02 5.86 7.22
CA HIS A 64 1.69 5.86 6.61
C HIS A 64 1.32 7.26 6.13
N GLU A 65 0.75 7.33 4.93
CA GLU A 65 0.12 8.53 4.40
C GLU A 65 -1.25 8.16 3.85
N ARG A 66 -2.25 9.01 4.10
CA ARG A 66 -3.62 8.73 3.66
C ARG A 66 -3.68 8.58 2.14
N GLY A 67 -4.22 7.44 1.69
CA GLY A 67 -4.33 7.12 0.26
C GLY A 67 -3.13 6.38 -0.33
N ASN A 68 -2.04 6.22 0.44
CA ASN A 68 -0.91 5.37 0.11
C ASN A 68 -1.07 3.99 0.74
N TRP A 69 -0.91 2.95 -0.07
CA TRP A 69 -1.03 1.55 0.32
C TRP A 69 0.30 0.84 0.16
N ALA A 70 0.73 0.16 1.22
CA ALA A 70 1.88 -0.72 1.15
C ALA A 70 1.55 -1.95 0.30
N THR A 71 2.28 -2.11 -0.80
CA THR A 71 2.01 -3.15 -1.80
C THR A 71 3.27 -3.95 -2.05
N TYR A 72 3.15 -5.27 -2.11
CA TYR A 72 4.22 -6.17 -2.48
C TYR A 72 3.63 -7.38 -3.20
N VAL A 73 4.45 -8.06 -4.01
CA VAL A 73 4.07 -9.23 -4.79
C VAL A 73 4.83 -10.43 -4.25
N TYR A 74 4.14 -11.57 -4.10
CA TYR A 74 4.71 -12.79 -3.57
C TYR A 74 4.06 -14.03 -4.16
N LEU A 75 4.75 -15.17 -4.03
CA LEU A 75 4.20 -16.49 -4.28
C LEU A 75 3.83 -17.14 -2.94
N PRO A 76 2.56 -17.55 -2.72
CA PRO A 76 2.19 -18.24 -1.49
C PRO A 76 2.78 -19.65 -1.45
N TYR A 77 3.35 -20.02 -0.31
CA TYR A 77 3.82 -21.38 -0.04
C TYR A 77 2.94 -22.01 1.02
N HIS A 78 2.40 -23.19 0.71
CA HIS A 78 1.61 -23.98 1.65
C HIS A 78 2.51 -25.10 2.16
N PRO A 79 2.97 -25.03 3.42
CA PRO A 79 3.91 -26.01 3.94
C PRO A 79 3.29 -27.40 4.06
N GLU A 80 4.06 -28.40 3.68
CA GLU A 80 3.76 -29.81 3.94
C GLU A 80 4.02 -30.15 5.42
N GLU A 81 3.65 -31.35 5.86
CA GLU A 81 3.80 -31.75 7.25
C GLU A 81 5.27 -31.88 7.65
N GLU A 82 6.07 -32.45 6.77
CA GLU A 82 7.52 -32.61 6.89
C GLU A 82 8.24 -31.27 7.06
N PHE A 83 7.79 -30.24 6.33
CA PHE A 83 8.34 -28.89 6.48
C PHE A 83 8.01 -28.28 7.86
N ARG A 84 6.80 -28.54 8.37
CA ARG A 84 6.39 -28.05 9.70
C ARG A 84 7.18 -28.74 10.81
N GLU A 85 7.40 -30.05 10.71
CA GLU A 85 8.23 -30.81 11.66
C GLU A 85 9.66 -30.25 11.68
N LEU A 86 10.27 -30.04 10.51
CA LEU A 86 11.59 -29.44 10.39
C LEU A 86 11.65 -28.02 11.01
N LEU A 87 10.61 -27.21 10.77
CA LEU A 87 10.52 -25.87 11.35
C LEU A 87 10.46 -25.92 12.88
N GLU A 88 9.69 -26.85 13.46
CA GLU A 88 9.62 -27.04 14.91
C GLU A 88 10.96 -27.46 15.51
N GLU A 89 11.68 -28.39 14.86
CA GLU A 89 13.03 -28.78 15.25
C GLU A 89 14.00 -27.59 15.22
N LEU A 90 13.95 -26.79 14.15
CA LEU A 90 14.79 -25.60 14.01
C LEU A 90 14.50 -24.55 15.10
N LEU A 91 13.22 -24.32 15.42
CA LEU A 91 12.80 -23.41 16.48
C LEU A 91 13.20 -23.91 17.87
N SER A 92 13.15 -25.23 18.08
CA SER A 92 13.62 -25.87 19.32
C SER A 92 15.13 -25.68 19.49
N ALA A 93 15.91 -25.94 18.44
CA ALA A 93 17.35 -25.74 18.43
C ALA A 93 17.73 -24.27 18.66
N ALA A 94 17.05 -23.33 17.99
CA ALA A 94 17.27 -21.91 18.18
C ALA A 94 17.03 -21.49 19.65
N ARG A 95 15.94 -21.98 20.26
CA ARG A 95 15.65 -21.74 21.68
C ARG A 95 16.71 -22.31 22.62
N ALA A 96 17.23 -23.50 22.33
CA ALA A 96 18.33 -24.09 23.11
C ALA A 96 19.60 -23.22 23.09
N HIS A 97 19.81 -22.44 22.03
CA HIS A 97 20.88 -21.46 21.91
C HIS A 97 20.51 -20.06 22.42
N GLY A 98 19.36 -19.88 23.06
CA GLY A 98 18.91 -18.62 23.64
C GLY A 98 18.33 -17.63 22.62
N VAL A 99 18.00 -18.08 21.41
CA VAL A 99 17.33 -17.26 20.39
C VAL A 99 15.84 -17.56 20.42
N ASP A 100 15.04 -16.58 20.84
CA ASP A 100 13.58 -16.69 20.83
C ASP A 100 13.05 -16.24 19.47
N LEU A 101 12.62 -17.21 18.65
CA LEU A 101 12.06 -16.98 17.32
C LEU A 101 10.55 -17.20 17.36
N THR A 102 9.79 -16.29 16.78
CA THR A 102 8.34 -16.44 16.61
C THR A 102 8.05 -17.22 15.32
N PRO A 103 7.29 -18.34 15.38
CA PRO A 103 6.88 -19.06 14.18
C PRO A 103 5.98 -18.18 13.30
N GLN A 104 6.14 -18.29 11.98
CA GLN A 104 5.29 -17.59 11.02
C GLN A 104 4.10 -18.47 10.62
N GLU A 105 2.90 -17.89 10.54
CA GLU A 105 1.68 -18.61 10.15
C GLU A 105 1.55 -18.76 8.62
N GLU A 106 1.96 -17.73 7.87
CA GLU A 106 1.88 -17.70 6.40
C GLU A 106 3.27 -17.63 5.75
N PHE A 107 3.54 -18.56 4.85
CA PHE A 107 4.80 -18.66 4.13
C PHE A 107 4.65 -18.13 2.71
N HIS A 108 5.66 -17.40 2.27
CA HIS A 108 5.67 -16.86 0.92
C HIS A 108 7.09 -16.58 0.44
N LEU A 109 7.25 -16.54 -0.89
CA LEU A 109 8.45 -16.08 -1.56
C LEU A 109 8.19 -14.69 -2.15
N SER A 110 8.87 -13.67 -1.62
CA SER A 110 8.71 -12.29 -2.09
C SER A 110 9.30 -12.14 -3.50
N LEU A 111 8.52 -11.56 -4.41
CA LEU A 111 8.95 -11.22 -5.78
C LEU A 111 9.23 -9.72 -5.93
N SER A 112 8.78 -8.90 -4.98
CA SER A 112 9.03 -7.47 -4.96
C SER A 112 9.37 -6.99 -3.57
N GLN A 113 10.01 -5.82 -3.50
CA GLN A 113 10.04 -5.03 -2.28
C GLN A 113 8.64 -4.47 -1.96
N THR A 114 8.45 -4.01 -0.72
CA THR A 114 7.24 -3.26 -0.35
C THR A 114 7.33 -1.85 -0.90
N VAL A 115 6.44 -1.53 -1.83
CA VAL A 115 6.35 -0.22 -2.50
C VAL A 115 5.05 0.49 -2.13
N VAL A 116 5.05 1.82 -2.28
CA VAL A 116 3.86 2.63 -2.09
C VAL A 116 3.04 2.64 -3.37
N LEU A 117 1.78 2.22 -3.27
CA LEU A 117 0.81 2.31 -4.35
C LEU A 117 -0.35 3.22 -3.92
N ARG A 118 -0.73 4.18 -4.75
CA ARG A 118 -1.89 5.02 -4.47
C ARG A 118 -3.17 4.20 -4.65
N HIS A 119 -4.17 4.44 -3.80
CA HIS A 119 -5.43 3.70 -3.81
C HIS A 119 -6.07 3.54 -5.20
N HIS A 120 -6.13 4.63 -5.98
CA HIS A 120 -6.72 4.64 -7.31
C HIS A 120 -6.00 3.72 -8.33
N TRP A 121 -4.75 3.34 -8.06
CA TRP A 121 -3.93 2.49 -8.93
C TRP A 121 -3.97 1.02 -8.55
N ILE A 122 -4.56 0.64 -7.40
CA ILE A 122 -4.58 -0.76 -6.94
C ILE A 122 -5.25 -1.68 -7.97
N GLN A 123 -6.43 -1.28 -8.47
CA GLN A 123 -7.19 -2.09 -9.42
C GLN A 123 -6.49 -2.19 -10.79
N PRO A 124 -6.08 -1.08 -11.45
CA PRO A 124 -5.30 -1.15 -12.68
C PRO A 124 -4.02 -1.97 -12.57
N PHE A 125 -3.27 -1.79 -11.47
CA PHE A 125 -2.04 -2.53 -11.22
C PHE A 125 -2.29 -4.04 -11.11
N THR A 126 -3.30 -4.43 -10.33
CA THR A 126 -3.66 -5.85 -10.15
C THR A 126 -4.11 -6.49 -11.45
N GLN A 127 -4.86 -5.77 -12.28
CA GLN A 127 -5.33 -6.27 -13.56
C GLN A 127 -4.19 -6.45 -14.57
N SER A 128 -3.29 -5.47 -14.67
CA SER A 128 -2.09 -5.58 -15.52
C SER A 128 -1.24 -6.77 -15.09
N LEU A 129 -0.93 -6.86 -13.80
CA LEU A 129 -0.08 -7.93 -13.26
C LEU A 129 -0.69 -9.31 -13.49
N ARG A 130 -2.02 -9.45 -13.39
CA ARG A 130 -2.72 -10.70 -13.73
C ARG A 130 -2.65 -11.03 -15.21
N ALA A 131 -2.81 -10.04 -16.10
CA ALA A 131 -2.73 -10.25 -17.54
C ALA A 131 -1.32 -10.67 -17.96
N ASP A 132 -0.30 -10.00 -17.44
CA ASP A 132 1.10 -10.28 -17.76
C ASP A 132 1.54 -11.66 -17.24
N LEU A 133 1.08 -12.04 -16.05
CA LEU A 133 1.40 -13.35 -15.45
C LEU A 133 0.50 -14.49 -15.94
N ALA A 134 -0.60 -14.22 -16.67
CA ALA A 134 -1.50 -15.26 -17.15
C ALA A 134 -0.82 -16.27 -18.09
N HIS A 135 0.27 -15.85 -18.74
CA HIS A 135 1.05 -16.68 -19.64
C HIS A 135 2.24 -17.38 -18.97
N CYS A 136 2.52 -17.08 -17.70
CA CYS A 136 3.56 -17.74 -16.95
C CYS A 136 3.13 -19.15 -16.57
N LYS A 137 3.98 -20.14 -16.84
CA LYS A 137 3.76 -21.50 -16.38
C LYS A 137 4.09 -21.62 -14.91
N ARG A 138 3.51 -22.62 -14.26
CA ARG A 138 3.87 -22.97 -12.89
C ARG A 138 5.28 -23.56 -12.90
N GLU A 139 6.23 -22.76 -12.43
CA GLU A 139 7.60 -23.22 -12.20
C GLU A 139 7.67 -23.91 -10.83
N GLN A 140 8.21 -25.12 -10.80
CA GLN A 140 8.55 -25.79 -9.55
C GLN A 140 9.91 -25.28 -9.11
N LEU A 141 9.97 -24.61 -7.96
CA LEU A 141 11.24 -24.28 -7.35
C LEU A 141 11.73 -25.53 -6.60
N PRO A 142 12.85 -26.15 -7.02
CA PRO A 142 13.43 -27.23 -6.24
C PRO A 142 13.80 -26.67 -4.87
N CYS A 143 13.31 -27.32 -3.82
CA CYS A 143 13.85 -27.08 -2.49
C CYS A 143 15.31 -27.57 -2.52
N PRO A 144 16.30 -26.78 -2.10
CA PRO A 144 17.68 -27.25 -2.05
C PRO A 144 17.79 -28.33 -0.97
N GLU A 145 17.57 -29.59 -1.34
CA GLU A 145 17.91 -30.72 -0.48
C GLU A 145 19.43 -30.87 -0.40
N GLU A 146 19.91 -31.10 0.82
CA GLU A 146 21.29 -31.45 1.14
C GLU A 146 21.78 -32.59 0.24
N GLN A 147 22.83 -32.35 -0.55
CA GLN A 147 23.65 -33.43 -1.07
C GLN A 147 24.40 -34.08 0.09
N LYS A 148 23.83 -35.13 0.69
CA LYS A 148 24.60 -36.03 1.57
C LYS A 148 25.45 -36.94 0.69
N HIS A 149 26.76 -36.72 0.76
CA HIS A 149 27.80 -37.62 0.25
C HIS A 149 27.85 -38.93 1.02
#